data_AF-A0A3S0JC34-F1
#
_entry.id   AF-A0A3S0JC34-F1
#
_cell.length_a   1.000
_cell.length_b   1.000
_cell.length_c   1.000
_cell.angle_alpha   90.00
_cell.angle_beta   90.00
_cell.angle_gamma   90.00
#
_symmetry.space_group_name_H-M   'P 1'
#
loop_
_entity.id
_entity.type
_entity.pdbx_description
1 polymer ?
#
loop_
_entity_poly.entity_id
_entity_poly.type
_entity_poly.pdbx_seq_one_letter_code
_entity_poly.pdbx_strand_id
1 'polypeptide(L)'
;MTAAHLLRTYEALPPELQREATDFIEFLLLKWQQQLGQPLPSGSDSSPKSEPELAKIAAGRRATLGALKGQIWLAPDFDEPLDDFKDYM
;
A
#
# COMPACT_ATOMS: atom_id res chain seq x y z
N MET A 1 -6.76 -29.43 -12.85
CA MET A 1 -7.42 -28.26 -13.45
C MET A 1 -6.64 -27.84 -14.68
N THR A 2 -7.24 -27.84 -15.86
CA THR A 2 -6.60 -27.40 -17.10
C THR A 2 -6.85 -25.90 -17.29
N ALA A 3 -5.96 -25.20 -18.01
CA ALA A 3 -6.11 -23.77 -18.29
C ALA A 3 -7.48 -23.43 -18.93
N ALA A 4 -8.01 -24.33 -19.75
CA ALA A 4 -9.32 -24.20 -20.40
C ALA A 4 -10.49 -24.12 -19.40
N HIS A 5 -10.40 -24.80 -18.25
CA HIS A 5 -11.45 -24.75 -17.24
C HIS A 5 -11.46 -23.41 -16.51
N LEU A 6 -10.29 -22.83 -16.21
CA LEU A 6 -10.15 -21.54 -15.54
C LEU A 6 -10.73 -20.38 -16.35
N LEU A 7 -10.43 -20.36 -17.66
CA LEU A 7 -10.98 -19.34 -18.56
C LEU A 7 -12.52 -19.40 -18.59
N ARG A 8 -13.06 -20.61 -18.71
CA ARG A 8 -14.51 -20.83 -18.72
C ARG A 8 -15.18 -20.41 -17.41
N THR A 9 -14.54 -20.65 -16.26
CA THR A 9 -15.06 -20.19 -14.97
C THR A 9 -14.97 -18.67 -14.82
N TYR A 10 -13.92 -18.05 -15.35
CA TYR A 10 -13.73 -16.60 -15.30
C TYR A 10 -14.74 -15.85 -16.19
N GLU A 11 -15.00 -16.35 -17.39
CA GLU A 11 -16.01 -15.79 -18.30
C GLU A 11 -17.45 -15.95 -17.79
N ALA A 12 -17.72 -16.98 -16.98
CA ALA A 12 -19.02 -17.21 -16.37
C ALA A 12 -19.30 -16.33 -15.14
N LEU A 13 -18.29 -15.59 -14.64
CA LEU A 13 -18.42 -14.74 -13.47
C LEU A 13 -18.97 -13.33 -13.84
N PRO A 14 -19.80 -12.72 -12.98
CA PRO A 14 -20.17 -11.31 -13.07
C PRO A 14 -18.95 -10.38 -13.06
N PRO A 15 -19.04 -9.19 -13.69
CA PRO A 15 -17.92 -8.25 -13.80
C PRO A 15 -17.42 -7.75 -12.44
N GLU A 16 -18.27 -7.72 -11.40
CA GLU A 16 -17.82 -7.36 -10.06
C GLU A 16 -16.84 -8.39 -9.47
N LEU A 17 -17.13 -9.68 -9.66
CA LEU A 17 -16.28 -10.77 -9.16
C LEU A 17 -15.02 -10.97 -10.01
N GLN A 18 -15.06 -10.62 -11.31
CA GLN A 18 -13.87 -10.59 -12.16
C GLN A 18 -12.83 -9.58 -11.66
N ARG A 19 -13.30 -8.42 -11.20
CA ARG A 19 -12.44 -7.39 -10.62
C ARG A 19 -11.76 -7.89 -9.35
N GLU A 20 -12.53 -8.49 -8.43
CA GLU A 20 -11.96 -9.06 -7.20
C GLU A 20 -10.95 -10.18 -7.49
N ALA A 21 -11.22 -11.02 -8.49
CA ALA A 21 -10.27 -12.05 -8.92
C ALA A 21 -8.98 -11.44 -9.49
N THR A 22 -9.07 -10.35 -10.24
CA THR A 22 -7.91 -9.63 -10.77
C THR A 22 -7.09 -9.02 -9.63
N ASP A 23 -7.75 -8.30 -8.71
CA ASP A 23 -7.12 -7.71 -7.53
C ASP A 23 -6.42 -8.78 -6.67
N PHE A 24 -7.04 -9.95 -6.54
CA PHE A 24 -6.46 -11.07 -5.80
C PHE A 24 -5.23 -11.68 -6.50
N ILE A 25 -5.25 -11.79 -7.83
CA ILE A 25 -4.09 -12.26 -8.60
C ILE A 25 -2.92 -11.28 -8.44
N GLU A 26 -3.18 -9.97 -8.56
CA GLU A 26 -2.18 -8.92 -8.32
C GLU A 26 -1.60 -9.01 -6.91
N PHE A 27 -2.47 -9.18 -5.91
CA PHE A 27 -2.07 -9.39 -4.52
C PHE A 27 -1.19 -10.63 -4.35
N LEU A 28 -1.54 -11.76 -4.97
CA LEU A 28 -0.75 -13.00 -4.87
C LEU A 28 0.64 -12.85 -5.50
N LEU A 29 0.74 -12.17 -6.65
CA LEU A 29 2.02 -11.88 -7.29
C LEU A 29 2.89 -11.00 -6.38
N LEU A 30 2.32 -9.94 -5.83
CA LEU A 30 3.00 -9.04 -4.89
C LEU A 30 3.43 -9.77 -3.61
N LYS A 31 2.55 -10.58 -3.02
CA LYS A 31 2.80 -11.34 -1.80
C LYS A 31 3.90 -12.38 -1.99
N TRP A 32 3.86 -13.12 -3.09
CA TRP A 32 4.87 -14.14 -3.38
C TRP A 32 6.26 -13.53 -3.58
N GLN A 33 6.31 -12.38 -4.25
CA GLN A 33 7.52 -11.61 -4.41
C GLN A 33 8.08 -11.08 -3.07
N GLN A 34 7.21 -10.54 -2.22
CA GLN A 34 7.61 -10.01 -0.91
C GLN A 34 8.11 -11.13 0.02
N GLN A 35 7.59 -12.35 -0.13
CA GLN A 35 8.10 -13.54 0.56
C GLN A 35 9.49 -13.99 0.08
N LEU A 36 9.87 -13.71 -1.18
CA LEU A 36 11.19 -14.05 -1.75
C LEU A 36 12.25 -12.95 -1.60
N GLY A 37 11.89 -11.78 -1.03
CA GLY A 37 12.84 -10.69 -0.79
C GLY A 37 13.40 -10.02 -2.05
N GLN A 38 12.73 -10.16 -3.20
CA GLN A 38 13.16 -9.57 -4.48
C GLN A 38 12.31 -8.32 -4.79
N PRO A 39 12.89 -7.12 -5.00
CA PRO A 39 12.14 -5.97 -5.49
C PRO A 39 11.73 -6.18 -6.97
N LEU A 40 10.49 -5.84 -7.35
CA LEU A 40 10.00 -6.10 -8.72
C LEU A 40 10.67 -5.13 -9.70
N PRO A 41 11.17 -5.63 -10.84
CA PRO A 41 11.43 -4.75 -11.97
C PRO A 41 10.09 -4.22 -12.48
N SER A 42 9.84 -2.94 -12.22
CA SER A 42 8.82 -2.16 -12.89
C SER A 42 9.16 -2.12 -14.38
N GLY A 43 8.53 -3.00 -15.14
CA GLY A 43 8.71 -3.14 -16.59
C GLY A 43 7.36 -3.16 -17.30
N SER A 44 6.63 -2.05 -17.25
CA SER A 44 5.83 -1.60 -18.38
C SER A 44 6.44 -0.26 -18.81
N ASP A 45 6.90 -0.24 -20.06
CA ASP A 45 7.67 0.80 -20.69
C ASP A 45 7.10 2.21 -20.54
N SER A 46 7.69 2.98 -19.64
CA SER A 46 7.83 4.43 -19.80
C SER A 46 9.04 4.91 -18.99
N SER A 47 10.24 4.68 -19.53
CA SER A 47 11.42 5.49 -19.16
C SER A 47 11.24 6.93 -19.69
N PRO A 48 12.00 7.95 -19.24
CA PRO A 48 12.78 8.10 -17.99
C PRO A 48 12.73 9.53 -17.38
N LYS A 49 13.25 9.69 -16.15
CA LYS A 49 13.72 10.93 -15.44
C LYS A 49 12.84 11.42 -14.28
N SER A 50 13.54 11.87 -13.21
CA SER A 50 13.10 12.39 -11.88
C SER A 50 12.36 11.38 -10.98
N GLU A 51 12.79 10.95 -9.80
CA GLU A 51 13.86 11.35 -8.87
C GLU A 51 14.31 10.10 -8.05
N PRO A 52 15.62 9.88 -7.86
CA PRO A 52 16.13 8.80 -7.01
C PRO A 52 16.09 9.11 -5.49
N GLU A 53 15.42 10.18 -5.06
CA GLU A 53 15.44 10.61 -3.65
C GLU A 53 14.43 9.86 -2.75
N LEU A 54 13.25 9.48 -3.25
CA LEU A 54 12.22 8.84 -2.42
C LEU A 54 12.57 7.39 -2.02
N ALA A 55 13.35 6.68 -2.85
CA ALA A 55 13.67 5.26 -2.62
C ALA A 55 14.72 5.03 -1.50
N LYS A 56 15.53 6.04 -1.16
CA LYS A 56 16.51 5.92 -0.06
C LYS A 56 15.88 6.01 1.33
N ILE A 57 14.64 6.47 1.43
CA ILE A 57 13.94 6.67 2.71
C ILE A 57 13.33 5.35 3.23
N ALA A 58 12.93 4.45 2.31
CA ALA A 58 12.27 3.19 2.65
C ALA A 58 13.25 2.05 3.03
N ALA A 59 14.49 2.07 2.53
CA ALA A 59 15.45 0.97 2.73
C ALA A 59 16.18 1.00 4.10
N GLY A 60 16.05 2.07 4.89
CA GLY A 60 16.87 2.29 6.08
C GLY A 60 16.25 1.98 7.44
N ARG A 61 14.94 1.69 7.55
CA ARG A 61 14.32 1.55 8.88
C ARG A 61 13.32 0.41 8.91
N ARG A 62 13.80 -0.78 9.29
CA ARG A 62 12.97 -1.70 10.08
C ARG A 62 12.60 -0.95 11.35
N ALA A 63 11.43 -0.31 11.37
CA ALA A 63 10.96 0.40 12.55
C ALA A 63 10.86 -0.62 13.69
N THR A 64 11.76 -0.53 14.65
CA THR A 64 11.72 -1.36 15.86
C THR A 64 10.54 -0.92 16.71
N LEU A 65 9.94 -1.85 17.45
CA LEU A 65 8.85 -1.54 18.38
C LEU A 65 9.34 -0.48 19.37
N GLY A 66 8.65 0.67 19.44
CA GLY A 66 9.05 1.80 20.26
C GLY A 66 9.95 2.84 19.57
N ALA A 67 10.23 2.74 18.27
CA ALA A 67 11.04 3.72 17.53
C ALA A 67 10.51 5.17 17.59
N LEU A 68 9.23 5.37 17.91
CA LEU A 68 8.58 6.68 18.02
C LEU A 68 8.35 7.11 19.48
N LYS A 69 8.85 6.35 20.47
CA LYS A 69 8.67 6.71 21.90
C LYS A 69 9.36 8.04 22.19
N GLY A 70 8.59 9.01 22.70
CA GLY A 70 9.09 10.36 23.02
C GLY A 70 9.22 11.31 21.82
N GLN A 71 8.82 10.89 20.62
CA GLN A 71 8.83 11.76 19.43
C GLN A 71 7.57 12.61 19.29
N ILE A 72 6.50 12.24 20.00
CA ILE A 72 5.22 12.97 20.00
C ILE A 72 5.15 13.76 21.31
N TRP A 73 5.01 15.08 21.18
CA TRP A 73 4.72 15.99 22.28
C TRP A 73 3.42 16.71 21.98
N LEU A 74 2.63 16.93 23.03
CA LEU A 74 1.35 17.62 22.95
C LEU A 74 1.51 18.96 23.67
N ALA A 75 0.98 20.02 23.07
CA ALA A 75 0.97 21.32 23.70
C ALA A 75 0.00 21.31 24.91
N PRO A 76 0.28 22.06 25.99
CA PRO A 76 -0.57 22.07 27.19
C PRO A 76 -2.02 22.52 26.93
N ASP A 77 -2.23 23.24 25.83
CA ASP A 77 -3.47 23.84 25.35
C ASP A 77 -4.15 23.01 24.25
N PHE A 78 -3.71 21.78 23.96
CA PHE A 78 -4.29 20.96 22.89
C PHE A 78 -5.80 20.66 23.06
N ASP A 79 -6.25 20.52 24.30
CA ASP A 79 -7.66 20.29 24.61
C ASP A 79 -8.49 21.59 24.53
N GLU A 80 -7.86 22.76 24.37
CA GLU A 80 -8.60 24.00 24.19
C GLU A 80 -9.23 24.06 22.78
N PRO A 81 -10.53 24.35 22.68
CA PRO A 81 -11.18 24.51 21.37
C PRO A 81 -10.55 25.70 20.65
N LEU A 82 -10.27 25.55 19.35
CA LEU A 82 -9.85 26.70 18.55
C LEU A 82 -10.94 27.77 18.58
N ASP A 83 -10.54 29.04 18.48
CA ASP A 83 -11.45 30.18 18.61
C ASP A 83 -12.71 30.05 17.73
N ASP A 84 -12.57 29.57 16.50
CA ASP A 84 -13.67 29.38 15.54
C ASP A 84 -14.63 28.23 15.89
N PHE A 85 -14.23 27.32 16.81
CA PHE A 85 -15.01 26.14 17.23
C PHE A 85 -15.57 26.25 18.66
N LYS A 86 -15.28 27.34 19.38
CA LYS A 86 -15.80 27.58 20.75
C LYS A 86 -17.33 27.58 20.82
N ASP A 87 -17.99 28.02 19.76
CA ASP A 87 -19.46 28.11 19.72
C ASP A 87 -20.15 26.73 19.50
N TYR A 88 -19.38 25.66 19.27
CA TYR A 88 -19.88 24.33 18.91
C TYR A 88 -19.52 23.21 19.89
N MET A 89 -18.71 23.50 20.93
CA MET A 89 -18.29 22.57 21.99
C MET A 89 -18.93 22.96 23.33
#